data_AF-A0A915N6G7-F1
#
_entry.id   AF-A0A915N6G7-F1
#
_cell.length_a   1.000
_cell.length_b   1.000
_cell.length_c   1.000
_cell.angle_alpha   90.00
_cell.angle_beta   90.00
_cell.angle_gamma   90.00
#
_symmetry.space_group_name_H-M   'P 1'
#
loop_
_entity.id
_entity.type
_entity.pdbx_description
1 polymer ?
#
loop_
_entity_poly.entity_id
_entity_poly.type
_entity_poly.pdbx_seq_one_letter_code
_entity_poly.pdbx_strand_id
1 'polypeptide(L)'
;MGYYSYTKRSETIIFPSGISAIFSLRGEFYGGDLTINKLSKIVFKKSMEPFNRVKLEEEEYVLLKAIIYSHMVTNGLSQNGQKILLAEAEKYCGILLKVLQNNYGPIPGARRYTELLQLIEFCFNCAKYHSLQLNYIAFVHDRGQFHNVMAKALADLCLRGNVKLPELEQL
;
A
#
# COMPACT_ATOMS: atom_id res chain seq x y z
N MET A 1 -1.51 5.25 4.51
CA MET A 1 -1.05 5.10 5.91
C MET A 1 0.45 5.30 6.08
N GLY A 2 1.29 4.91 5.10
CA GLY A 2 2.74 5.12 5.15
C GLY A 2 3.13 6.58 5.42
N TYR A 3 2.62 7.53 4.62
CA TYR A 3 2.93 8.95 4.81
C TYR A 3 2.55 9.50 6.20
N TYR A 4 1.33 9.21 6.70
CA TYR A 4 0.93 9.61 8.05
C TYR A 4 1.88 9.07 9.13
N SER A 5 2.31 7.81 8.99
CA SER A 5 3.23 7.20 9.95
C SER A 5 4.63 7.83 9.87
N TYR A 6 5.07 8.18 8.67
CA TYR A 6 6.31 8.91 8.42
C TYR A 6 6.28 10.30 9.06
N THR A 7 5.19 11.07 8.92
CA THR A 7 5.09 12.40 9.56
C THR A 7 5.10 12.34 11.08
N LYS A 8 4.73 11.18 11.66
CA LYS A 8 4.87 10.88 13.09
C LYS A 8 6.23 10.27 13.48
N ARG A 9 7.19 10.20 12.55
CA ARG A 9 8.52 9.60 12.74
C ARG A 9 8.47 8.15 13.20
N SER A 10 7.47 7.40 12.75
CA SER A 10 7.27 6.01 13.12
C SER A 10 8.02 5.06 12.18
N GLU A 11 8.64 4.04 12.74
CA GLU A 11 9.19 2.90 11.98
C GLU A 11 8.10 1.90 11.54
N THR A 12 6.87 2.06 12.04
CA THR A 12 5.76 1.15 11.75
C THR A 12 4.52 1.92 11.31
N ILE A 13 3.60 1.23 10.64
CA ILE A 13 2.32 1.80 10.28
C ILE A 13 1.51 2.13 11.54
N ILE A 14 1.07 3.38 11.64
CA ILE A 14 0.17 3.90 12.67
C ILE A 14 -1.20 4.15 12.03
N PHE A 15 -2.24 3.61 12.65
CA PHE A 15 -3.61 3.89 12.27
C PHE A 15 -4.04 5.32 12.68
N PRO A 16 -5.09 5.89 12.07
CA PRO A 16 -5.61 7.20 12.48
C PRO A 16 -5.95 7.30 13.98
N SER A 17 -6.26 6.17 14.64
CA SER A 17 -6.47 6.08 16.09
C SER A 17 -5.21 6.25 16.94
N GLY A 18 -4.02 6.30 16.32
CA GLY A 18 -2.74 6.33 17.02
C GLY A 18 -2.17 4.96 17.38
N ILE A 19 -2.92 3.88 17.13
CA ILE A 19 -2.49 2.51 17.41
C ILE A 19 -1.51 2.06 16.32
N SER A 20 -0.36 1.49 16.70
CA SER A 20 0.54 0.85 15.75
C SER A 20 -0.03 -0.50 15.31
N ALA A 21 -0.10 -0.70 14.00
CA ALA A 21 -0.67 -1.90 13.39
C ALA A 21 0.06 -3.18 13.81
N ILE A 22 1.36 -3.09 14.11
CA ILE A 22 2.12 -4.27 14.57
C ILE A 22 1.74 -4.72 15.98
N PHE A 23 1.23 -3.82 16.84
CA PHE A 23 0.76 -4.18 18.17
C PHE A 23 -0.63 -4.78 18.13
N SER A 24 -1.49 -4.33 17.22
CA SER A 24 -2.83 -4.90 17.02
C SER A 24 -2.81 -6.40 16.68
N LEU A 25 -1.71 -6.88 16.09
CA LEU A 25 -1.53 -8.28 15.70
C LEU A 25 -0.61 -9.07 16.65
N ARG A 26 -0.27 -8.52 17.82
CA ARG A 26 0.51 -9.21 18.87
C ARG A 26 -0.34 -9.73 20.03
N GLY A 27 -1.66 -9.54 19.98
CA GLY A 27 -2.58 -10.08 20.99
C GLY A 27 -2.60 -11.60 20.99
N GLU A 28 -3.11 -12.19 22.08
CA GLU A 28 -3.20 -13.65 22.29
C GLU A 28 -3.85 -14.38 21.11
N PHE A 29 -4.85 -13.75 20.47
CA PHE A 29 -5.55 -14.30 19.31
C PHE A 29 -4.62 -14.63 18.13
N TYR A 30 -3.64 -13.76 17.85
CA TYR A 30 -2.65 -13.97 16.78
C TYR A 30 -1.33 -14.53 17.30
N GLY A 31 -1.22 -14.73 18.61
CA GLY A 31 -0.03 -15.17 19.30
C GLY A 31 0.37 -16.58 18.86
N GLY A 32 1.62 -16.76 18.43
CA GLY A 32 2.17 -18.05 18.01
C GLY A 32 2.05 -18.37 16.52
N ASP A 33 1.26 -17.62 15.75
CA ASP A 33 1.17 -17.80 14.29
C ASP A 33 2.39 -17.16 13.60
N LEU A 34 3.39 -17.97 13.27
CA LEU A 34 4.63 -17.51 12.64
C LEU A 34 4.38 -16.85 11.28
N THR A 35 3.37 -17.28 10.54
CA THR A 35 3.05 -16.77 9.21
C THR A 35 2.45 -15.36 9.31
N ILE A 36 1.47 -15.18 10.20
CA ILE A 36 0.90 -13.85 10.49
C ILE A 36 1.99 -12.92 10.99
N ASN A 37 2.86 -13.37 11.88
CA ASN A 37 3.95 -12.54 12.41
C ASN A 37 4.94 -12.11 11.31
N LYS A 38 5.35 -13.03 10.43
CA LYS A 38 6.20 -12.73 9.26
C LYS A 38 5.53 -11.72 8.33
N LEU A 39 4.29 -11.97 7.93
CA LEU A 39 3.53 -11.10 7.02
C LEU A 39 3.29 -9.72 7.63
N SER A 40 2.92 -9.65 8.92
CA SER A 40 2.74 -8.39 9.65
C SER A 40 4.01 -7.55 9.71
N LYS A 41 5.18 -8.19 9.90
CA LYS A 41 6.46 -7.48 9.88
C LYS A 41 6.76 -6.91 8.49
N ILE A 42 6.45 -7.64 7.42
CA ILE A 42 6.61 -7.15 6.04
C ILE A 42 5.66 -5.97 5.79
N VAL A 43 4.36 -6.16 6.06
CA VAL A 43 3.29 -5.21 5.73
C VAL A 43 3.33 -3.94 6.58
N PHE A 44 3.66 -4.04 7.87
CA PHE A 44 3.55 -2.90 8.79
C PHE A 44 4.87 -2.32 9.26
N LYS A 45 6.00 -3.03 9.10
CA LYS A 45 7.33 -2.50 9.44
C LYS A 45 8.19 -2.27 8.20
N LYS A 46 8.47 -3.30 7.40
CA LYS A 46 9.34 -3.16 6.21
C LYS A 46 8.78 -2.19 5.17
N SER A 47 7.45 -2.13 5.05
CA SER A 47 6.78 -1.17 4.16
C SER A 47 7.09 0.30 4.47
N MET A 48 7.52 0.63 5.69
CA MET A 48 7.86 2.00 6.09
C MET A 48 9.27 2.43 5.67
N GLU A 49 10.18 1.48 5.38
CA GLU A 49 11.57 1.80 5.09
C GLU A 49 11.71 2.77 3.90
N PRO A 50 11.00 2.60 2.77
CA PRO A 50 11.11 3.55 1.66
C PRO A 50 10.50 4.91 1.97
N PHE A 51 9.41 4.99 2.74
CA PHE A 51 8.82 6.27 3.14
C PHE A 51 9.79 7.08 4.02
N ASN A 52 10.45 6.40 4.97
CA ASN A 52 11.43 7.02 5.86
C ASN A 52 12.73 7.43 5.13
N ARG A 53 13.10 6.69 4.08
CA ARG A 53 14.27 6.99 3.25
C ARG A 53 14.03 8.15 2.29
N VAL A 54 12.91 8.11 1.55
CA VAL A 54 12.58 9.09 0.50
C VAL A 54 12.32 10.47 1.09
N LYS A 55 11.81 10.57 2.32
CA LYS A 55 11.47 11.84 2.98
C LYS A 55 10.55 12.69 2.09
N LEU A 56 9.32 12.22 1.96
CA LEU A 56 8.31 12.86 1.12
C LEU A 56 7.88 14.22 1.68
N GLU A 57 7.81 15.21 0.80
CA GLU A 57 7.08 16.45 1.07
C GLU A 57 5.57 16.23 0.86
N GLU A 58 4.74 17.09 1.44
CA GLU A 58 3.27 16.97 1.35
C GLU A 58 2.76 17.07 -0.09
N GLU A 59 3.27 18.03 -0.86
CA GLU A 59 2.91 18.22 -2.27
C GLU A 59 3.24 17.00 -3.12
N GLU A 60 4.44 16.41 -2.91
CA GLU A 60 4.87 15.18 -3.57
C GLU A 60 3.91 14.03 -3.21
N TYR A 61 3.57 13.88 -1.93
CA TYR A 61 2.67 12.82 -1.47
C TYR A 61 1.27 12.90 -2.10
N VAL A 62 0.70 14.11 -2.21
CA VAL A 62 -0.63 14.30 -2.81
C VAL A 62 -0.62 13.92 -4.28
N LEU A 63 0.41 14.34 -5.03
CA LEU A 63 0.57 13.98 -6.45
C LEU A 63 0.80 12.49 -6.64
N LEU A 64 1.64 11.86 -5.80
CA LEU A 64 1.84 10.41 -5.81
C LEU A 64 0.53 9.65 -5.60
N LYS A 65 -0.30 10.09 -4.66
CA LYS A 65 -1.60 9.49 -4.39
C LYS A 65 -2.54 9.61 -5.60
N ALA A 66 -2.55 10.77 -6.27
CA ALA A 66 -3.32 10.97 -7.49
C ALA A 66 -2.86 10.04 -8.63
N ILE A 67 -1.53 9.89 -8.81
CA ILE A 67 -0.94 8.97 -9.80
C ILE A 67 -1.34 7.53 -9.50
N ILE A 68 -1.20 7.07 -8.25
CA ILE A 68 -1.54 5.70 -7.85
C ILE A 68 -3.01 5.40 -8.15
N TYR A 69 -3.94 6.28 -7.75
CA TYR A 69 -5.36 6.06 -8.00
C TYR A 69 -5.72 6.11 -9.48
N SER A 70 -5.04 6.95 -10.26
CA SER A 70 -5.25 7.01 -11.70
C SER A 70 -4.72 5.77 -12.44
N HIS A 71 -3.81 5.01 -11.82
CA HIS A 71 -3.32 3.73 -12.37
C HIS A 71 -4.14 2.51 -11.92
N MET A 72 -5.14 2.66 -11.05
CA MET A 72 -5.96 1.56 -10.55
C MET A 72 -7.00 1.10 -11.58
N VAL A 73 -6.54 0.47 -12.66
CA VAL A 73 -7.41 -0.23 -13.61
C VAL A 73 -7.89 -1.52 -12.97
N THR A 74 -9.20 -1.67 -12.81
CA THR A 74 -9.84 -2.84 -12.21
C THR A 74 -10.71 -3.59 -13.21
N ASN A 75 -10.89 -4.90 -12.98
CA ASN A 75 -11.79 -5.72 -13.78
C ASN A 75 -13.22 -5.15 -13.70
N GLY A 76 -13.84 -4.90 -14.85
CA GLY A 76 -15.17 -4.31 -14.95
C GLY A 76 -15.18 -2.82 -15.33
N LEU A 77 -14.02 -2.16 -15.40
CA LEU A 77 -13.94 -0.80 -15.91
C LEU A 77 -14.10 -0.77 -17.44
N SER A 78 -14.98 0.11 -17.94
CA SER A 78 -15.18 0.29 -19.39
C SER A 78 -13.91 0.79 -20.07
N GLN A 79 -13.78 0.54 -21.38
CA GLN A 79 -12.65 1.06 -22.17
C GLN A 79 -12.54 2.59 -22.09
N ASN A 80 -13.68 3.29 -22.05
CA ASN A 80 -13.69 4.74 -21.88
C ASN A 80 -13.17 5.16 -20.48
N GLY A 81 -13.57 4.44 -19.43
CA GLY A 81 -13.04 4.67 -18.08
C GLY A 81 -11.54 4.44 -18.00
N GLN A 82 -11.03 3.39 -18.65
CA GLN A 82 -9.59 3.12 -18.72
C GLN A 82 -8.83 4.27 -19.40
N LYS A 83 -9.36 4.81 -20.51
CA LYS A 83 -8.76 5.96 -21.20
C LYS A 83 -8.72 7.22 -20.32
N ILE A 84 -9.81 7.51 -19.60
CA ILE A 84 -9.86 8.65 -18.68
C ILE A 84 -8.82 8.51 -17.56
N LEU A 85 -8.72 7.33 -16.96
CA LEU A 85 -7.74 7.05 -15.91
C LEU A 85 -6.30 7.20 -16.41
N LEU A 86 -5.98 6.67 -17.59
CA LEU A 86 -4.66 6.82 -18.20
C LEU A 86 -4.32 8.29 -18.49
N ALA A 87 -5.28 9.07 -19.01
CA ALA A 87 -5.08 10.50 -19.27
C ALA A 87 -4.81 11.29 -17.97
N GLU A 88 -5.53 10.99 -16.88
CA GLU A 88 -5.26 11.62 -15.59
C GLU A 88 -3.92 11.18 -15.00
N ALA A 89 -3.55 9.91 -15.15
CA ALA A 89 -2.23 9.41 -14.75
C ALA A 89 -1.09 10.17 -15.45
N GLU A 90 -1.15 10.32 -16.77
CA GLU A 90 -0.17 11.07 -17.56
C GLU A 90 -0.09 12.54 -17.13
N LYS A 91 -1.25 13.18 -16.92
CA LYS A 91 -1.36 14.56 -16.46
C LYS A 91 -0.70 14.75 -15.09
N TYR A 92 -1.00 13.90 -14.11
CA TYR A 92 -0.39 14.01 -12.78
C TYR A 92 1.11 13.71 -12.78
N CYS A 93 1.57 12.76 -13.61
CA CYS A 93 2.99 12.51 -13.83
C CYS A 93 3.70 13.76 -14.39
N GLY A 94 3.11 14.42 -15.40
CA GLY A 94 3.64 15.65 -15.98
C GLY A 94 3.69 16.82 -14.98
N ILE A 95 2.64 16.98 -14.16
CA ILE A 95 2.61 17.98 -13.08
C ILE A 95 3.73 17.71 -12.07
N LEU A 96 3.88 16.45 -11.62
CA LEU A 96 4.91 16.08 -10.66
C LEU A 96 6.32 16.38 -11.19
N LEU A 97 6.63 15.97 -12.42
CA LEU A 97 7.94 16.26 -13.02
C LEU A 97 8.21 17.76 -13.08
N LYS A 98 7.23 18.57 -13.51
CA LYS A 98 7.35 20.02 -13.60
C LYS A 98 7.58 20.67 -12.23
N VAL A 99 6.82 20.26 -11.22
CA VAL A 99 6.98 20.75 -9.83
C VAL A 99 8.40 20.44 -9.33
N LEU A 100 8.86 19.21 -9.52
CA LEU A 100 10.20 18.80 -9.09
C LEU A 100 11.32 19.54 -9.83
N GLN A 101 11.18 19.75 -11.14
CA GLN A 101 12.16 20.52 -11.92
C GLN A 101 12.17 21.99 -11.55
N ASN A 102 11.03 22.58 -11.19
CA ASN A 102 10.96 23.94 -10.70
C ASN A 102 11.64 24.09 -9.32
N ASN A 103 11.43 23.11 -8.43
CA ASN A 103 11.93 23.17 -7.06
C ASN A 103 13.43 22.82 -6.94
N TYR A 104 13.90 21.85 -7.74
CA TYR A 104 15.25 21.29 -7.61
C TYR A 104 16.14 21.50 -8.85
N GLY A 105 15.60 22.11 -9.91
CA GLY A 105 16.26 22.27 -11.21
C GLY A 105 16.07 21.04 -12.13
N PRO A 106 16.43 21.16 -13.43
CA PRO A 106 16.09 20.16 -14.43
C PRO A 106 16.61 18.74 -14.15
N ILE A 107 17.90 18.64 -13.80
CA ILE A 107 18.56 17.35 -13.56
C ILE A 107 18.21 16.78 -12.17
N PRO A 108 18.36 17.54 -11.06
CA PRO A 108 18.03 17.00 -9.74
C PRO A 108 16.53 16.71 -9.60
N GLY A 109 15.66 17.53 -10.20
CA GLY A 109 14.22 17.29 -10.25
C GLY A 109 13.86 16.00 -11.00
N ALA A 110 14.49 15.73 -12.14
CA ALA A 110 14.31 14.47 -12.85
C ALA A 110 14.80 13.26 -12.04
N ARG A 111 15.90 13.39 -11.29
CA ARG A 111 16.38 12.33 -10.38
C ARG A 111 15.37 12.05 -9.27
N ARG A 112 14.85 13.10 -8.62
CA ARG A 112 13.81 13.00 -7.60
C ARG A 112 12.55 12.35 -8.15
N TYR A 113 12.14 12.72 -9.37
CA TYR A 113 10.99 12.13 -10.04
C TYR A 113 11.13 10.61 -10.16
N THR A 114 12.29 10.11 -10.61
CA THR A 114 12.57 8.67 -10.68
C THR A 114 12.50 7.99 -9.31
N GLU A 115 13.05 8.61 -8.26
CA GLU A 115 12.96 8.09 -6.88
C GLU A 115 11.50 7.95 -6.42
N LEU A 116 10.66 8.94 -6.74
CA LEU A 116 9.24 8.92 -6.39
C LEU A 116 8.46 7.87 -7.20
N LEU A 117 8.80 7.64 -8.47
CA LEU A 117 8.22 6.54 -9.27
C LEU A 117 8.58 5.16 -8.69
N GLN A 118 9.82 4.99 -8.22
CA GLN A 118 10.23 3.75 -7.53
C GLN A 118 9.42 3.52 -6.25
N LEU A 119 9.07 4.59 -5.54
CA LEU A 119 8.20 4.49 -4.37
C LEU A 119 6.77 4.05 -4.75
N ILE A 120 6.23 4.50 -5.89
CA ILE A 120 4.94 4.04 -6.42
C ILE A 120 4.99 2.54 -6.71
N GLU A 121 6.02 2.09 -7.44
CA GLU A 121 6.20 0.67 -7.76
C GLU A 121 6.28 -0.18 -6.48
N PHE A 122 7.03 0.31 -5.49
CA PHE A 122 7.09 -0.32 -4.17
C PHE A 122 5.71 -0.43 -3.51
N CYS A 123 4.88 0.61 -3.57
CA CYS A 123 3.53 0.58 -3.02
C CYS A 123 2.66 -0.52 -3.66
N PHE A 124 2.74 -0.70 -4.98
CA PHE A 124 2.03 -1.78 -5.67
C PHE A 124 2.53 -3.17 -5.24
N ASN A 125 3.83 -3.33 -5.03
CA ASN A 125 4.40 -4.58 -4.53
C ASN A 125 3.99 -4.84 -3.06
N CYS A 126 3.97 -3.82 -2.21
CA CYS A 126 3.46 -3.94 -0.84
C CYS A 126 1.98 -4.33 -0.77
N ALA A 127 1.15 -3.88 -1.73
CA ALA A 127 -0.26 -4.24 -1.79
C ALA A 127 -0.45 -5.77 -1.94
N LYS A 128 0.44 -6.46 -2.64
CA LYS A 128 0.42 -7.93 -2.77
C LYS A 128 0.59 -8.62 -1.40
N TYR A 129 1.57 -8.18 -0.61
CA TYR A 129 1.80 -8.71 0.74
C TYR A 129 0.64 -8.41 1.68
N HIS A 130 0.03 -7.22 1.57
CA HIS A 130 -1.16 -6.87 2.34
C HIS A 130 -2.36 -7.75 1.96
N SER A 131 -2.53 -8.05 0.67
CA SER A 131 -3.56 -8.98 0.21
C SER A 131 -3.31 -10.40 0.74
N LEU A 132 -2.08 -10.91 0.61
CA LEU A 132 -1.68 -12.21 1.16
C LEU A 132 -1.96 -12.32 2.66
N GLN A 133 -1.61 -11.29 3.44
CA GLN A 133 -1.88 -11.24 4.87
C GLN A 133 -3.38 -11.32 5.18
N LEU A 134 -4.19 -10.48 4.53
CA LEU A 134 -5.64 -10.47 4.75
C LEU A 134 -6.28 -11.82 4.35
N ASN A 135 -5.83 -12.40 3.24
CA ASN A 135 -6.34 -13.69 2.77
C ASN A 135 -5.94 -14.83 3.72
N TYR A 136 -4.71 -14.83 4.24
CA TYR A 136 -4.29 -15.80 5.25
C TYR A 136 -5.17 -15.70 6.50
N ILE A 137 -5.42 -14.49 6.99
CA ILE A 137 -6.30 -14.27 8.14
C ILE A 137 -7.72 -14.78 7.81
N ALA A 138 -8.27 -14.45 6.64
CA ALA A 138 -9.64 -14.80 6.28
C ALA A 138 -9.89 -16.30 6.07
N PHE A 139 -8.94 -16.99 5.43
CA PHE A 139 -9.13 -18.37 4.96
C PHE A 139 -8.43 -19.43 5.82
N VAL A 140 -7.37 -19.06 6.53
CA VAL A 140 -6.57 -20.00 7.32
C VAL A 140 -6.79 -19.77 8.82
N HIS A 141 -6.53 -18.56 9.30
CA HIS A 141 -6.52 -18.28 10.74
C HIS A 141 -7.93 -18.14 11.32
N ASP A 142 -8.79 -17.31 10.70
CA ASP A 142 -10.13 -16.95 11.18
C ASP A 142 -11.23 -17.49 10.28
N ARG A 143 -11.04 -18.73 9.81
CA ARG A 143 -11.90 -19.36 8.80
C ARG A 143 -13.34 -19.43 9.30
N GLY A 144 -14.24 -18.79 8.55
CA GLY A 144 -15.68 -18.78 8.85
C GLY A 144 -16.12 -17.75 9.89
N GLN A 145 -15.19 -16.99 10.48
CA GLN A 145 -15.50 -15.91 11.43
C GLN A 145 -15.06 -14.53 10.93
N PHE A 146 -14.16 -14.48 9.94
CA PHE A 146 -13.63 -13.23 9.38
C PHE A 146 -14.71 -12.21 8.97
N HIS A 147 -15.83 -12.67 8.43
CA HIS A 147 -16.94 -11.81 8.01
C HIS A 147 -17.72 -11.17 9.18
N ASN A 148 -17.61 -11.73 10.39
CA ASN A 148 -18.29 -11.23 11.59
C ASN A 148 -17.53 -10.06 12.23
N VAL A 149 -16.21 -10.03 12.06
CA VAL A 149 -15.32 -9.04 12.66
C VAL A 149 -14.82 -8.00 11.66
N MET A 150 -14.80 -8.33 10.37
CA MET A 150 -14.32 -7.43 9.32
C MET A 150 -15.45 -6.61 8.68
N ALA A 151 -15.17 -5.34 8.41
CA ALA A 151 -16.11 -4.49 7.67
C ALA A 151 -16.46 -5.13 6.30
N LYS A 152 -17.75 -5.20 5.98
CA LYS A 152 -18.29 -5.90 4.81
C LYS A 152 -17.53 -5.63 3.51
N ALA A 153 -17.24 -4.36 3.22
CA ALA A 153 -16.53 -3.98 1.99
C ALA A 153 -15.11 -4.58 1.92
N LEU A 154 -14.40 -4.68 3.05
CA LEU A 154 -13.07 -5.28 3.10
C LEU A 154 -13.14 -6.81 3.07
N ALA A 155 -14.14 -7.40 3.74
CA ALA A 155 -14.41 -8.84 3.64
C ALA A 155 -14.69 -9.23 2.18
N ASP A 156 -15.60 -8.53 1.51
CA ASP A 156 -15.93 -8.74 0.10
C ASP A 156 -14.68 -8.59 -0.79
N LEU A 157 -13.81 -7.61 -0.52
CA LEU A 157 -12.56 -7.43 -1.27
C LEU A 157 -11.63 -8.65 -1.14
N CYS A 158 -11.46 -9.20 0.06
CA CYS A 158 -10.59 -10.35 0.31
C CYS A 158 -11.18 -11.63 -0.31
N LEU A 159 -12.49 -11.80 -0.23
CA LEU A 159 -13.20 -13.00 -0.70
C LEU A 159 -13.43 -13.01 -2.22
N ARG A 160 -13.31 -11.87 -2.90
CA ARG A 160 -13.40 -11.77 -4.38
C ARG A 160 -12.22 -12.43 -5.10
N GLY A 161 -11.09 -12.63 -4.42
CA GLY A 161 -9.90 -13.27 -4.99
C GLY A 161 -9.93 -14.79 -4.80
N ASN A 162 -9.88 -15.56 -5.88
CA ASN A 162 -9.50 -16.98 -5.82
C ASN A 162 -8.01 -17.08 -5.50
N VAL A 163 -7.63 -16.97 -4.23
CA VAL A 163 -6.24 -17.15 -3.82
C VAL A 163 -5.91 -18.62 -3.92
N LYS A 164 -4.95 -18.95 -4.77
CA LYS A 164 -4.35 -20.28 -4.80
C LYS A 164 -3.43 -20.38 -3.58
N LEU A 165 -3.89 -21.10 -2.56
CA LEU A 165 -3.14 -21.55 -1.38
C LEU A 165 -1.66 -21.96 -1.62
N PRO A 166 -1.22 -22.53 -2.79
CA PRO A 166 0.18 -22.89 -3.01
C PRO A 166 1.23 -21.76 -2.91
N GLU A 167 0.85 -20.48 -2.94
CA GLU A 167 1.82 -19.37 -2.71
C GLU A 167 2.23 -19.21 -1.24
N LEU A 168 1.49 -19.83 -0.31
CA LEU A 168 1.81 -19.84 1.13
C LEU A 168 2.84 -20.90 1.51
N GLU A 169 3.07 -21.91 0.66
CA GLU A 169 4.03 -22.99 0.90
C GLU A 169 5.48 -22.59 0.57
N GLN A 170 5.70 -21.40 0.01
CA GLN A 170 7.02 -20.88 -0.38
C GLN A 170 7.58 -19.79 0.57
N LEU A 171 6.93 -19.55 1.73
CA LEU A 171 7.30 -18.57 2.77
C LEU A 171 7.90 -19.19 4.05
#